data_AF-A0A7J9IMY4-F1
#
_entry.id   AF-A0A7J9IMY4-F1
#
_cell.length_a   1.000
_cell.length_b   1.000
_cell.length_c   1.000
_cell.angle_alpha   90.00
_cell.angle_beta   90.00
_cell.angle_gamma   90.00
#
_symmetry.space_group_name_H-M   'P 1'
#
loop_
_entity.id
_entity.type
_entity.pdbx_description
1 polymer ?
#
loop_
_entity_poly.entity_id
_entity_poly.type
_entity_poly.pdbx_seq_one_letter_code
_entity_poly.pdbx_strand_id
1 'polypeptide(L)'
;IGFVTQDDVLFPHLTVKETLTYAALLRLPLTLTKQQKEKRALDVIYELGLDRCQDTMIGGSFVRGVSGGERKRVCIGNEIIINPSLLFLDEPTSGLDSTTALRTVQTLQDIAEAGKTVLTTIHQPSSRLFHKFDKLIVLGKGSLLYFGKASEATDYFSSIGCSPLIAMNPAEFLLDLANGNLNDISVPPELEDRVQMENSETETRNGKPPPQVVHEYLVEAYELRFSENENKLMDPLPLDEEPKLKVLSSKRQWGATWWQQYCILFIRGIKERRHDYFSWLRITQVLSTAIILGLLWWQSDSKTSRGRQDQVYIYIY
;
A
#
# COMPACT_ATOMS: atom_id res chain seq x y z
N ILE A 1 -12.91 6.24 1.28
CA ILE A 1 -11.85 5.50 0.56
C ILE A 1 -10.63 5.43 1.46
N GLY A 2 -10.02 4.26 1.59
CA GLY A 2 -8.69 4.08 2.21
C GLY A 2 -7.68 3.65 1.13
N PHE A 3 -6.43 4.05 1.26
CA PHE A 3 -5.36 3.73 0.30
C PHE A 3 -4.10 3.30 1.05
N VAL A 4 -3.66 2.07 0.83
CA VAL A 4 -2.45 1.50 1.40
C VAL A 4 -1.36 1.50 0.32
N THR A 5 -0.28 2.23 0.56
CA THR A 5 0.89 2.30 -0.32
C THR A 5 1.71 1.02 -0.30
N GLN A 6 2.52 0.81 -1.35
CA GLN A 6 3.51 -0.26 -1.40
C GLN A 6 4.51 -0.16 -0.24
N ASP A 7 5.03 1.05 0.01
CA ASP A 7 5.92 1.33 1.12
C ASP A 7 5.18 1.43 2.47
N ASP A 8 5.73 0.78 3.48
CA ASP A 8 5.22 0.80 4.85
C ASP A 8 5.69 2.06 5.60
N VAL A 9 4.93 3.16 5.51
CA VAL A 9 5.26 4.42 6.19
C VAL A 9 4.67 4.44 7.60
N LEU A 10 5.43 3.93 8.57
CA LEU A 10 5.07 3.89 9.99
C LEU A 10 6.23 4.42 10.86
N PHE A 11 5.90 4.91 12.06
CA PHE A 11 6.93 5.38 13.01
C PHE A 11 7.58 4.20 13.74
N PRO A 12 8.90 3.96 13.61
CA PRO A 12 9.56 2.76 14.15
C PRO A 12 9.48 2.63 15.68
N HIS A 13 9.45 3.76 16.39
CA HIS A 13 9.54 3.83 17.85
C HIS A 13 8.20 3.85 18.56
N LEU A 14 7.09 3.78 17.82
CA LEU A 14 5.76 3.62 18.38
C LEU A 14 5.38 2.15 18.42
N THR A 15 4.47 1.78 19.32
CA THR A 15 3.86 0.45 19.30
C THR A 15 2.74 0.36 18.26
N VAL A 16 2.33 -0.86 17.91
CA VAL A 16 1.15 -1.11 17.06
C VAL A 16 -0.09 -0.40 17.62
N LYS A 17 -0.35 -0.58 18.92
CA LYS A 17 -1.49 0.03 19.62
C LYS A 17 -1.43 1.54 19.62
N GLU A 18 -0.27 2.12 19.87
CA GLU A 18 -0.09 3.57 19.84
C GLU A 18 -0.35 4.14 18.45
N THR A 19 0.21 3.49 17.43
CA THR A 19 0.08 3.92 16.03
C THR A 19 -1.38 3.98 15.61
N LEU A 20 -2.13 2.90 15.85
CA LEU A 20 -3.57 2.85 15.52
C LEU A 20 -4.40 3.77 16.42
N THR A 21 -4.04 3.92 17.70
CA THR A 21 -4.72 4.87 18.59
C THR A 21 -4.55 6.31 18.11
N TYR A 22 -3.35 6.72 17.74
CA TYR A 22 -3.12 8.07 17.20
C TYR A 22 -3.89 8.28 15.89
N ALA A 23 -3.91 7.29 15.00
CA ALA A 23 -4.71 7.34 13.78
C ALA A 23 -6.20 7.51 14.08
N ALA A 24 -6.75 6.73 15.02
CA ALA A 24 -8.13 6.85 15.47
C ALA A 24 -8.44 8.25 16.02
N LEU A 25 -7.61 8.76 16.94
CA LEU A 25 -7.84 10.06 17.58
C LEU A 25 -7.85 11.22 16.56
N LEU A 26 -7.00 11.14 15.53
CA LEU A 26 -6.87 12.17 14.49
C LEU A 26 -7.93 12.07 13.39
N ARG A 27 -8.29 10.85 12.97
CA ARG A 27 -9.11 10.61 11.76
C ARG A 27 -10.59 10.35 12.04
N LEU A 28 -10.95 9.77 13.19
CA LEU A 28 -12.35 9.47 13.52
C LEU A 28 -13.13 10.74 13.88
N PRO A 29 -14.44 10.81 13.59
CA PRO A 29 -15.25 12.02 13.78
C PRO A 29 -15.30 12.51 15.23
N LEU A 30 -15.54 13.81 15.41
CA LEU A 30 -15.67 14.47 16.72
C LEU A 30 -16.90 14.00 17.52
N THR A 31 -17.87 13.38 16.87
CA THR A 31 -19.05 12.79 17.51
C THR A 31 -18.68 11.61 18.44
N LEU A 32 -17.53 10.98 18.21
CA LEU A 32 -17.04 9.89 19.04
C LEU A 32 -16.19 10.40 20.21
N THR A 33 -16.43 9.87 21.39
CA THR A 33 -15.62 10.15 22.57
C THR A 33 -14.22 9.56 22.41
N LYS A 34 -13.24 10.08 23.17
CA LYS A 34 -11.88 9.55 23.18
C LYS A 34 -11.85 8.03 23.44
N GLN A 35 -12.64 7.56 24.40
CA GLN A 35 -12.73 6.14 24.74
C GLN A 35 -13.32 5.30 23.60
N GLN A 36 -14.31 5.81 22.87
CA GLN A 36 -14.85 5.14 21.68
C GLN A 36 -13.82 5.07 20.55
N LYS A 37 -13.02 6.12 20.35
CA LYS A 37 -11.92 6.13 19.36
C LYS A 37 -10.84 5.12 19.73
N GLU A 38 -10.45 5.06 20.99
CA GLU A 38 -9.49 4.06 21.51
C GLU A 38 -10.03 2.64 21.39
N LYS A 39 -11.31 2.42 21.71
CA LYS A 39 -11.97 1.13 21.50
C LYS A 39 -11.94 0.72 20.03
N ARG A 40 -12.25 1.63 19.10
CA ARG A 40 -12.17 1.32 17.67
C ARG A 40 -10.76 0.91 17.24
N ALA A 41 -9.72 1.53 17.79
CA ALA A 41 -8.34 1.13 17.51
C ALA A 41 -8.06 -0.30 18.01
N LEU A 42 -8.55 -0.66 19.20
CA LEU A 42 -8.46 -2.03 19.73
C LEU A 42 -9.25 -3.03 18.87
N ASP A 43 -10.47 -2.70 18.48
CA ASP A 43 -11.30 -3.56 17.62
C ASP A 43 -10.56 -3.87 16.31
N VAL A 44 -9.93 -2.88 15.67
CA VAL A 44 -9.12 -3.07 14.46
C VAL A 44 -7.88 -3.95 14.72
N ILE A 45 -7.24 -3.85 15.88
CA ILE A 45 -6.11 -4.72 16.25
C ILE A 45 -6.58 -6.19 16.30
N TYR A 46 -7.76 -6.45 16.86
CA TYR A 46 -8.33 -7.79 16.90
C TYR A 46 -8.77 -8.28 15.51
N GLU A 47 -9.46 -7.43 14.74
CA GLU A 47 -9.88 -7.73 13.36
C GLU A 47 -8.70 -8.16 12.46
N LEU A 48 -7.50 -7.61 12.70
CA LEU A 48 -6.30 -7.87 11.91
C LEU A 48 -5.36 -8.92 12.51
N GLY A 49 -5.75 -9.56 13.61
CA GLY A 49 -4.93 -10.57 14.31
C GLY A 49 -3.59 -10.02 14.79
N LEU A 50 -3.60 -8.79 15.33
CA LEU A 50 -2.42 -8.09 15.87
C LEU A 50 -2.41 -8.06 17.41
N ASP A 51 -3.26 -8.86 18.06
CA ASP A 51 -3.42 -8.92 19.52
C ASP A 51 -2.10 -9.23 20.25
N ARG A 52 -1.33 -10.17 19.72
CA ARG A 52 -0.06 -10.64 20.30
C ARG A 52 1.06 -9.61 20.20
N CYS A 53 1.01 -8.71 19.24
CA CYS A 53 2.04 -7.71 18.98
C CYS A 53 1.57 -6.27 19.22
N GLN A 54 0.41 -6.08 19.86
CA GLN A 54 -0.18 -4.75 20.08
C GLN A 54 0.74 -3.80 20.85
N ASP A 55 1.52 -4.31 21.81
CA ASP A 55 2.46 -3.53 22.63
C ASP A 55 3.91 -3.63 22.12
N THR A 56 4.13 -4.31 20.99
CA THR A 56 5.44 -4.41 20.33
C THR A 56 5.69 -3.15 19.49
N MET A 57 6.92 -2.65 19.50
CA MET A 57 7.34 -1.54 18.63
C MET A 57 7.23 -1.94 17.15
N ILE A 58 6.83 -0.99 16.29
CA ILE A 58 6.80 -1.21 14.85
C ILE A 58 8.19 -1.61 14.33
N GLY A 59 9.24 -0.94 14.82
CA GLY A 59 10.60 -1.15 14.37
C GLY A 59 10.87 -0.60 12.96
N GLY A 60 12.12 -0.72 12.54
CA GLY A 60 12.63 -0.23 11.26
C GLY A 60 13.99 -0.86 10.97
N SER A 61 14.76 -0.28 10.05
CA SER A 61 16.06 -0.85 9.65
C SER A 61 17.07 -0.97 10.80
N PHE A 62 17.00 -0.07 11.77
CA PHE A 62 17.93 -0.01 12.91
C PHE A 62 17.33 -0.48 14.24
N VAL A 63 16.01 -0.71 14.28
CA VAL A 63 15.28 -1.07 15.50
C VAL A 63 14.45 -2.30 15.24
N ARG A 64 14.72 -3.38 15.98
CA ARG A 64 13.90 -4.59 15.90
C ARG A 64 12.46 -4.28 16.34
N GLY A 65 11.49 -4.73 15.56
CA GLY A 65 10.08 -4.59 15.86
C GLY A 65 9.26 -5.77 15.36
N VAL A 66 8.05 -5.48 14.91
CA VAL A 66 7.12 -6.47 14.36
C VAL A 66 7.64 -7.07 13.04
N SER A 67 7.13 -8.25 12.67
CA SER A 67 7.45 -8.88 11.38
C SER A 67 6.92 -8.05 10.20
N GLY A 68 7.45 -8.29 9.00
CA GLY A 68 7.01 -7.58 7.78
C GLY A 68 5.51 -7.73 7.51
N GLY A 69 4.95 -8.93 7.74
CA GLY A 69 3.52 -9.16 7.57
C GLY A 69 2.65 -8.46 8.62
N GLU A 70 3.08 -8.47 9.88
CA GLU A 70 2.41 -7.71 10.93
C GLU A 70 2.46 -6.21 10.62
N ARG A 71 3.62 -5.70 10.19
CA ARG A 71 3.79 -4.30 9.77
C ARG A 71 2.82 -3.94 8.64
N LYS A 72 2.71 -4.78 7.62
CA LYS A 72 1.76 -4.57 6.52
C LYS A 72 0.30 -4.57 7.01
N ARG A 73 -0.07 -5.47 7.92
CA ARG A 73 -1.39 -5.46 8.55
C ARG A 73 -1.62 -4.19 9.37
N VAL A 74 -0.61 -3.64 10.05
CA VAL A 74 -0.73 -2.33 10.73
C VAL A 74 -1.03 -1.21 9.72
N CYS A 75 -0.35 -1.18 8.56
CA CYS A 75 -0.64 -0.22 7.49
C CYS A 75 -2.10 -0.33 7.01
N ILE A 76 -2.60 -1.55 6.82
CA ILE A 76 -4.00 -1.82 6.48
C ILE A 76 -4.94 -1.30 7.59
N GLY A 77 -4.62 -1.57 8.85
CA GLY A 77 -5.40 -1.10 9.99
C GLY A 77 -5.47 0.41 10.11
N ASN A 78 -4.38 1.11 9.76
CA ASN A 78 -4.35 2.57 9.74
C ASN A 78 -5.41 3.15 8.78
N GLU A 79 -5.66 2.48 7.65
CA GLU A 79 -6.67 2.88 6.67
C GLU A 79 -8.08 2.40 7.00
N ILE A 80 -8.22 1.20 7.58
CA ILE A 80 -9.53 0.63 7.96
C ILE A 80 -10.12 1.29 9.21
N ILE A 81 -9.33 2.05 9.96
CA ILE A 81 -9.80 2.70 11.18
C ILE A 81 -11.00 3.63 10.96
N ILE A 82 -11.07 4.27 9.79
CA ILE A 82 -12.18 5.13 9.37
C ILE A 82 -13.35 4.38 8.73
N ASN A 83 -13.31 3.03 8.74
CA ASN A 83 -14.29 2.13 8.13
C ASN A 83 -14.66 2.52 6.68
N PRO A 84 -13.68 2.58 5.75
CA PRO A 84 -13.95 2.98 4.38
C PRO A 84 -14.77 1.90 3.64
N SER A 85 -15.71 2.30 2.78
CA SER A 85 -16.45 1.36 1.91
C SER A 85 -15.58 0.75 0.80
N LEU A 86 -14.53 1.47 0.39
CA LEU A 86 -13.59 1.08 -0.67
C LEU A 86 -12.16 1.21 -0.14
N LEU A 87 -11.40 0.12 -0.22
CA LEU A 87 -10.01 0.00 0.19
C LEU A 87 -9.14 -0.35 -1.02
N PHE A 88 -8.16 0.49 -1.29
CA PHE A 88 -7.14 0.26 -2.31
C PHE A 88 -5.83 -0.16 -1.65
N LEU A 89 -5.16 -1.16 -2.22
CA LEU A 89 -3.84 -1.60 -1.78
C LEU A 89 -2.91 -1.72 -2.96
N ASP A 90 -1.71 -1.17 -2.80
CA ASP A 90 -0.64 -1.30 -3.79
C ASP A 90 0.36 -2.36 -3.35
N GLU A 91 0.40 -3.48 -4.07
CA GLU A 91 1.27 -4.64 -3.85
C GLU A 91 1.45 -5.05 -2.37
N PRO A 92 0.37 -5.37 -1.63
CA PRO A 92 0.45 -5.65 -0.20
C PRO A 92 1.21 -6.93 0.14
N THR A 93 1.53 -7.77 -0.85
CA THR A 93 2.30 -9.01 -0.68
C THR A 93 3.79 -8.86 -0.99
N SER A 94 4.22 -7.68 -1.45
CA SER A 94 5.63 -7.43 -1.79
C SER A 94 6.53 -7.53 -0.55
N GLY A 95 7.67 -8.20 -0.70
CA GLY A 95 8.64 -8.41 0.40
C GLY A 95 8.18 -9.37 1.50
N LEU A 96 7.07 -10.09 1.34
CA LEU A 96 6.59 -11.10 2.28
C LEU A 96 6.91 -12.52 1.79
N ASP A 97 7.16 -13.44 2.72
CA ASP A 97 7.21 -14.87 2.39
C ASP A 97 5.82 -15.40 2.02
N SER A 98 5.77 -16.54 1.35
CA SER A 98 4.52 -17.12 0.81
C SER A 98 3.46 -17.43 1.88
N THR A 99 3.86 -17.73 3.12
CA THR A 99 2.91 -18.01 4.21
C THR A 99 2.32 -16.72 4.76
N THR A 100 3.14 -15.70 4.92
CA THR A 100 2.73 -14.39 5.40
C THR A 100 1.89 -13.65 4.36
N ALA A 101 2.26 -13.72 3.08
CA ALA A 101 1.47 -13.16 1.97
C ALA A 101 0.06 -13.76 1.93
N LEU A 102 -0.07 -15.09 2.08
CA LEU A 102 -1.38 -15.73 2.13
C LEU A 102 -2.21 -15.23 3.32
N ARG A 103 -1.61 -15.09 4.51
CA ARG A 103 -2.32 -14.56 5.70
C ARG A 103 -2.78 -13.13 5.48
N THR A 104 -1.97 -12.28 4.86
CA THR A 104 -2.35 -10.91 4.52
C THR A 104 -3.55 -10.91 3.56
N VAL A 105 -3.52 -11.72 2.50
CA VAL A 105 -4.66 -11.81 1.55
C VAL A 105 -5.90 -12.42 2.20
N GLN A 106 -5.76 -13.39 3.10
CA GLN A 106 -6.91 -13.89 3.88
C GLN A 106 -7.54 -12.76 4.70
N THR A 107 -6.73 -11.93 5.34
CA THR A 107 -7.23 -10.77 6.08
C THR A 107 -8.01 -9.82 5.15
N LEU A 108 -7.53 -9.59 3.93
CA LEU A 108 -8.23 -8.78 2.92
C LEU A 108 -9.55 -9.41 2.47
N GLN A 109 -9.60 -10.74 2.35
CA GLN A 109 -10.82 -11.48 2.06
C GLN A 109 -11.85 -11.30 3.20
N ASP A 110 -11.44 -11.46 4.46
CA ASP A 110 -12.31 -11.27 5.61
C ASP A 110 -12.86 -9.83 5.67
N ILE A 111 -12.04 -8.84 5.30
CA ILE A 111 -12.45 -7.43 5.16
C ILE A 111 -13.49 -7.26 4.06
N ALA A 112 -13.34 -7.96 2.94
CA ALA A 112 -14.27 -7.91 1.81
C ALA A 112 -15.60 -8.59 2.16
N GLU A 113 -15.56 -9.75 2.81
CA GLU A 113 -16.73 -10.49 3.32
C GLU A 113 -17.54 -9.67 4.33
N ALA A 114 -16.88 -8.77 5.08
CA ALA A 114 -17.53 -7.80 5.95
C ALA A 114 -18.25 -6.65 5.19
N GLY A 115 -18.41 -6.75 3.87
CA GLY A 115 -19.16 -5.82 3.03
C GLY A 115 -18.36 -4.62 2.50
N LYS A 116 -17.02 -4.71 2.48
CA LYS A 116 -16.16 -3.67 1.90
C LYS A 116 -15.69 -4.08 0.51
N THR A 117 -15.50 -3.12 -0.38
CA THR A 117 -14.84 -3.37 -1.67
C THR A 117 -13.34 -3.25 -1.49
N VAL A 118 -12.58 -4.28 -1.86
CA VAL A 118 -11.12 -4.29 -1.80
C VAL A 118 -10.57 -4.39 -3.22
N LEU A 119 -9.73 -3.43 -3.61
CA LEU A 119 -8.97 -3.47 -4.86
C LEU A 119 -7.48 -3.54 -4.52
N THR A 120 -6.78 -4.49 -5.09
CA THR A 120 -5.34 -4.66 -4.86
C THR A 120 -4.60 -4.93 -6.16
N THR A 121 -3.39 -4.36 -6.29
CA THR A 121 -2.39 -4.79 -7.27
C THR A 121 -1.53 -5.89 -6.63
N ILE A 122 -1.14 -6.91 -7.40
CA ILE A 122 -0.27 -7.99 -6.90
C ILE A 122 0.73 -8.38 -7.97
N HIS A 123 2.01 -8.28 -7.63
CA HIS A 123 3.11 -8.73 -8.46
C HIS A 123 3.30 -10.24 -8.30
N GLN A 124 3.04 -11.01 -9.37
CA GLN A 124 3.30 -12.46 -9.47
C GLN A 124 2.75 -13.30 -8.29
N PRO A 125 1.41 -13.40 -8.12
CA PRO A 125 0.85 -14.22 -7.06
C PRO A 125 1.14 -15.71 -7.28
N SER A 126 1.41 -16.44 -6.19
CA SER A 126 1.43 -17.90 -6.23
C SER A 126 0.06 -18.46 -6.66
N SER A 127 0.02 -19.64 -7.28
CA SER A 127 -1.24 -20.29 -7.69
C SER A 127 -2.27 -20.38 -6.54
N ARG A 128 -1.83 -20.72 -5.33
CA ARG A 128 -2.72 -20.76 -4.14
C ARG A 128 -3.34 -19.40 -3.81
N LEU A 129 -2.60 -18.32 -4.05
CA LEU A 129 -3.07 -16.96 -3.83
C LEU A 129 -4.03 -16.53 -4.94
N PHE A 130 -3.75 -16.91 -6.19
CA PHE A 130 -4.61 -16.61 -7.34
C PHE A 130 -6.05 -17.09 -7.14
N HIS A 131 -6.24 -18.29 -6.59
CA HIS A 131 -7.56 -18.84 -6.31
C HIS A 131 -8.33 -18.17 -5.16
N LYS A 132 -7.74 -17.16 -4.49
CA LYS A 132 -8.43 -16.37 -3.46
C LYS A 132 -9.13 -15.13 -4.03
N PHE A 133 -8.89 -14.76 -5.29
CA PHE A 133 -9.48 -13.55 -5.86
C PHE A 133 -10.87 -13.84 -6.46
N ASP A 134 -11.84 -12.99 -6.14
CA ASP A 134 -13.19 -13.09 -6.71
C ASP A 134 -13.22 -12.62 -8.17
N LYS A 135 -12.55 -11.48 -8.43
CA LYS A 135 -12.47 -10.84 -9.74
C LYS A 135 -11.03 -10.51 -10.09
N LEU A 136 -10.74 -10.49 -11.39
CA LEU A 136 -9.44 -10.19 -11.93
C LEU A 136 -9.54 -9.08 -12.98
N ILE A 137 -8.57 -8.17 -12.93
CA ILE A 137 -8.28 -7.18 -13.98
C ILE A 137 -6.88 -7.51 -14.50
N VAL A 138 -6.76 -7.78 -15.79
CA VAL A 138 -5.47 -7.97 -16.46
C VAL A 138 -5.22 -6.75 -17.34
N LEU A 139 -4.12 -6.05 -17.08
CA LEU A 139 -3.67 -4.91 -17.87
C LEU A 139 -2.38 -5.27 -18.58
N GLY A 140 -2.27 -4.90 -19.86
CA GLY A 140 -1.02 -4.91 -20.62
C GLY A 140 -0.81 -3.55 -21.27
N LYS A 141 0.38 -2.95 -21.13
CA LYS A 141 0.73 -1.65 -21.75
C LYS A 141 -0.31 -0.52 -21.59
N GLY A 142 -1.08 -0.54 -20.50
CA GLY A 142 -2.15 0.44 -20.22
C GLY A 142 -3.55 0.06 -20.74
N SER A 143 -3.68 -1.01 -21.52
CA SER A 143 -4.94 -1.50 -22.08
C SER A 143 -5.50 -2.66 -21.25
N LEU A 144 -6.84 -2.76 -21.20
CA LEU A 144 -7.55 -3.84 -20.52
C LEU A 144 -7.57 -5.09 -21.40
N LEU A 145 -6.99 -6.18 -20.91
CA LEU A 145 -6.96 -7.47 -21.61
C LEU A 145 -8.03 -8.43 -21.10
N TYR A 146 -8.45 -8.25 -19.85
CA TYR A 146 -9.49 -9.05 -19.21
C TYR A 146 -10.08 -8.34 -17.98
N PHE A 147 -11.41 -8.38 -17.84
CA PHE A 147 -12.10 -8.11 -16.58
C PHE A 147 -13.21 -9.13 -16.37
N GLY A 148 -13.23 -9.78 -15.21
CA GLY A 148 -14.20 -10.84 -14.93
C GLY A 148 -13.89 -11.61 -13.65
N LYS A 149 -14.49 -12.79 -13.49
CA LYS A 149 -14.17 -13.68 -12.36
C LYS A 149 -12.78 -14.27 -12.55
N ALA A 150 -11.98 -14.33 -11.49
CA ALA A 150 -10.62 -14.88 -11.61
C ALA A 150 -10.62 -16.35 -12.09
N SER A 151 -11.65 -17.12 -11.70
CA SER A 151 -11.82 -18.52 -12.12
C SER A 151 -12.09 -18.70 -13.61
N GLU A 152 -12.63 -17.70 -14.29
CA GLU A 152 -12.99 -17.76 -15.72
C GLU A 152 -11.89 -17.18 -16.63
N ALA A 153 -10.81 -16.65 -16.04
CA ALA A 153 -9.76 -15.96 -16.79
C ALA A 153 -9.03 -16.92 -17.75
N THR A 154 -8.60 -18.08 -17.26
CA THR A 154 -7.89 -19.10 -18.06
C THR A 154 -8.75 -19.64 -19.20
N ASP A 155 -10.04 -19.86 -18.95
CA ASP A 155 -10.99 -20.37 -19.94
C ASP A 155 -11.21 -19.34 -21.06
N TYR A 156 -11.28 -18.05 -20.70
CA TYR A 156 -11.37 -16.97 -21.68
C TYR A 156 -10.15 -16.95 -22.62
N PHE A 157 -8.93 -16.94 -22.08
CA PHE A 157 -7.74 -16.91 -22.94
C PHE A 157 -7.64 -18.18 -23.80
N SER A 158 -8.06 -19.33 -23.27
CA SER A 158 -8.13 -20.58 -24.04
C SER A 158 -9.14 -20.49 -25.19
N SER A 159 -10.26 -19.79 -25.00
CA SER A 159 -11.30 -19.61 -26.02
C SER A 159 -10.85 -18.75 -27.21
N ILE A 160 -9.88 -17.85 -27.01
CA ILE A 160 -9.25 -17.04 -28.06
C ILE A 160 -7.96 -17.69 -28.58
N GLY A 161 -7.76 -18.99 -28.35
CA GLY A 161 -6.62 -19.74 -28.87
C GLY A 161 -5.31 -19.58 -28.10
N CYS A 162 -5.32 -18.91 -26.94
CA CYS A 162 -4.18 -18.79 -26.06
C CYS A 162 -4.28 -19.79 -24.91
N SER A 163 -3.55 -20.90 -24.97
CA SER A 163 -3.56 -21.91 -23.89
C SER A 163 -2.15 -22.34 -23.50
N PRO A 164 -1.89 -22.61 -22.20
CA PRO A 164 -0.56 -23.02 -21.75
C PRO A 164 -0.21 -24.42 -22.27
N LEU A 165 0.99 -24.58 -22.84
CA LEU A 165 1.52 -25.85 -23.37
C LEU A 165 2.01 -26.78 -22.26
N ILE A 166 2.38 -26.20 -21.10
CA ILE A 166 2.84 -26.90 -19.91
C ILE A 166 1.98 -26.49 -18.71
N ALA A 167 1.94 -27.36 -17.70
CA ALA A 167 1.31 -27.00 -16.44
C ALA A 167 2.09 -25.86 -15.77
N MET A 168 1.50 -24.66 -15.74
CA MET A 168 2.10 -23.46 -15.16
C MET A 168 1.12 -22.73 -14.24
N ASN A 169 1.62 -21.79 -13.44
CA ASN A 169 0.78 -20.97 -12.58
C ASN A 169 -0.16 -20.09 -13.45
N PRO A 170 -1.49 -20.08 -13.20
CA PRO A 170 -2.41 -19.23 -13.96
C PRO A 170 -2.00 -17.76 -13.98
N ALA A 171 -1.46 -17.23 -12.88
CA ALA A 171 -1.02 -15.85 -12.84
C ALA A 171 0.20 -15.58 -13.71
N GLU A 172 1.11 -16.55 -13.80
CA GLU A 172 2.31 -16.47 -14.64
C GLU A 172 1.93 -16.52 -16.13
N PHE A 173 1.03 -17.44 -16.49
CA PHE A 173 0.44 -17.53 -17.82
C PHE A 173 -0.17 -16.19 -18.28
N LEU A 174 -0.97 -15.55 -17.42
CA LEU A 174 -1.60 -14.26 -17.73
C LEU A 174 -0.60 -13.12 -17.85
N LEU A 175 0.46 -13.11 -17.04
CA LEU A 175 1.51 -12.09 -17.10
C LEU A 175 2.40 -12.28 -18.33
N ASP A 176 2.72 -13.52 -18.70
CA ASP A 176 3.46 -13.84 -19.92
C ASP A 176 2.69 -13.39 -21.16
N LEU A 177 1.38 -13.68 -21.23
CA LEU A 177 0.50 -13.15 -22.26
C LEU A 177 0.51 -11.62 -22.32
N ALA A 178 0.33 -10.96 -21.18
CA ALA A 178 0.29 -9.49 -21.11
C ALA A 178 1.61 -8.83 -21.54
N ASN A 179 2.74 -9.51 -21.32
CA ASN A 179 4.07 -9.07 -21.72
C ASN A 179 4.45 -9.50 -23.15
N GLY A 180 3.65 -10.35 -23.80
CA GLY A 180 3.94 -10.92 -25.12
C GLY A 180 5.02 -12.00 -25.10
N ASN A 181 5.27 -12.64 -23.94
CA ASN A 181 6.12 -13.81 -23.82
C ASN A 181 5.30 -15.07 -24.13
N LEU A 182 5.63 -15.75 -25.24
CA LEU A 182 4.85 -16.88 -25.75
C LEU A 182 5.63 -18.20 -25.78
N ASN A 183 6.70 -18.33 -24.99
CA ASN A 183 7.58 -19.51 -25.05
C ASN A 183 6.85 -20.82 -24.80
N ASP A 184 5.92 -20.83 -23.85
CA ASP A 184 5.21 -22.03 -23.39
C ASP A 184 3.68 -21.90 -23.59
N ILE A 185 3.27 -21.08 -24.57
CA ILE A 185 1.87 -20.75 -24.83
C ILE A 185 1.54 -21.02 -26.29
N SER A 186 0.48 -21.77 -26.52
CA SER A 186 -0.11 -21.94 -27.86
C SER A 186 -0.78 -20.64 -28.31
N VAL A 187 -0.71 -20.35 -29.60
CA VAL A 187 -1.31 -19.17 -30.21
C VAL A 187 -2.26 -19.57 -31.33
N PRO A 188 -3.28 -18.75 -31.61
CA PRO A 188 -4.21 -19.02 -32.70
C PRO A 188 -3.53 -18.85 -34.08
N PRO A 189 -4.00 -19.56 -35.12
CA PRO A 189 -3.45 -19.49 -36.47
C PRO A 189 -3.45 -18.06 -37.05
N GLU A 190 -4.48 -17.27 -36.73
CA GLU A 190 -4.62 -15.86 -37.15
C GLU A 190 -3.43 -15.00 -36.68
N LEU A 191 -2.91 -15.29 -35.48
CA LEU A 191 -1.75 -14.63 -34.93
C LEU A 191 -0.46 -15.15 -35.60
N GLU A 192 -0.38 -16.45 -35.88
CA GLU A 192 0.75 -17.04 -36.62
C GLU A 192 0.86 -16.46 -38.03
N ASP A 193 -0.26 -16.24 -38.71
CA ASP A 193 -0.33 -15.69 -40.08
C ASP A 193 0.10 -14.22 -40.13
N ARG A 194 -0.34 -13.38 -39.17
CA ARG A 194 0.08 -11.97 -39.05
C ARG A 194 1.60 -11.85 -38.86
N VAL A 195 2.22 -12.83 -38.21
CA VAL A 195 3.65 -12.88 -37.92
C VAL A 195 4.47 -13.33 -39.13
N GLN A 196 3.92 -14.20 -39.98
CA GLN A 196 4.57 -14.59 -41.22
C GLN A 196 4.61 -13.43 -42.24
N MET A 197 3.61 -12.55 -42.25
CA MET A 197 3.63 -11.34 -43.09
C MET A 197 4.66 -10.31 -42.62
N GLU A 198 4.72 -9.97 -41.33
CA GLU A 198 5.67 -8.96 -40.82
C GLU A 198 7.13 -9.42 -40.82
N ASN A 199 7.40 -10.70 -40.55
CA ASN A 199 8.78 -11.23 -40.60
C ASN A 199 9.37 -11.27 -42.02
N SER A 200 8.55 -11.06 -43.05
CA SER A 200 9.04 -10.90 -44.42
C SER A 200 9.69 -9.53 -44.67
N GLU A 201 9.44 -8.54 -43.81
CA GLU A 201 9.99 -7.18 -43.90
C GLU A 201 11.13 -6.91 -42.90
N THR A 202 11.30 -7.74 -41.87
CA THR A 202 12.34 -7.56 -40.84
C THR A 202 13.06 -8.87 -40.53
N GLU A 203 14.33 -8.97 -40.92
CA GLU A 203 15.22 -10.09 -40.58
C GLU A 203 15.51 -10.13 -39.06
N THR A 204 14.58 -10.67 -38.27
CA THR A 204 14.87 -11.04 -36.89
C THR A 204 14.60 -12.52 -36.62
N ARG A 205 15.67 -13.15 -36.14
CA ARG A 205 15.89 -14.56 -35.96
C ARG A 205 15.16 -15.05 -34.70
N ASN A 206 13.87 -15.37 -34.84
CA ASN A 206 13.10 -16.35 -34.05
C ASN A 206 11.66 -16.23 -34.55
N GLY A 207 11.07 -17.30 -35.12
CA GLY A 207 9.71 -17.32 -35.68
C GLY A 207 8.58 -17.17 -34.64
N LYS A 208 8.70 -16.21 -33.72
CA LYS A 208 7.74 -15.88 -32.67
C LYS A 208 7.14 -14.49 -32.95
N PRO A 209 5.85 -14.27 -32.63
CA PRO A 209 5.23 -12.96 -32.79
C PRO A 209 5.98 -11.86 -32.03
N PRO A 210 6.12 -10.64 -32.58
CA PRO A 210 6.57 -9.50 -31.81
C PRO A 210 5.55 -9.18 -30.69
N PRO A 211 5.98 -8.77 -29.48
CA PRO A 211 5.08 -8.49 -28.35
C PRO A 211 4.04 -7.37 -28.59
N GLN A 212 4.16 -6.60 -29.69
CA GLN A 212 3.19 -5.59 -30.08
C GLN A 212 1.97 -6.21 -30.76
N VAL A 213 2.17 -7.09 -31.74
CA VAL A 213 1.08 -7.80 -32.43
C VAL A 213 0.26 -8.67 -31.49
N VAL A 214 0.92 -9.37 -30.55
CA VAL A 214 0.23 -10.14 -29.51
C VAL A 214 -0.67 -9.24 -28.68
N HIS A 215 -0.15 -8.08 -28.28
CA HIS A 215 -0.90 -7.14 -27.46
C HIS A 215 -2.12 -6.59 -28.19
N GLU A 216 -1.96 -6.19 -29.46
CA GLU A 216 -3.07 -5.69 -30.29
C GLU A 216 -4.16 -6.75 -30.48
N TYR A 217 -3.77 -8.00 -30.75
CA TYR A 217 -4.71 -9.12 -30.85
C TYR A 217 -5.52 -9.32 -29.56
N LEU A 218 -4.85 -9.31 -28.40
CA LEU A 218 -5.53 -9.50 -27.12
C LEU A 218 -6.49 -8.37 -26.77
N VAL A 219 -6.14 -7.12 -27.14
CA VAL A 219 -7.03 -5.96 -26.98
C VAL A 219 -8.24 -6.08 -27.90
N GLU A 220 -8.03 -6.37 -29.19
CA GLU A 220 -9.09 -6.57 -30.19
C GLU A 220 -10.06 -7.68 -29.76
N ALA A 221 -9.53 -8.83 -29.34
CA ALA A 221 -10.32 -9.96 -28.85
C ALA A 221 -11.18 -9.60 -27.63
N TYR A 222 -10.63 -8.80 -26.71
CA TYR A 222 -11.37 -8.35 -25.53
C TYR A 222 -12.45 -7.32 -25.87
N GLU A 223 -12.17 -6.36 -26.75
CA GLU A 223 -13.14 -5.35 -27.20
C GLU A 223 -14.33 -5.97 -27.93
N LEU A 224 -14.08 -6.99 -28.78
CA LEU A 224 -15.12 -7.77 -29.43
C LEU A 224 -16.03 -8.47 -28.41
N ARG A 225 -15.43 -9.18 -27.43
CA ARG A 225 -16.19 -9.83 -26.34
C ARG A 225 -16.96 -8.82 -25.50
N PHE A 226 -16.37 -7.67 -25.19
CA PHE A 226 -17.00 -6.63 -24.40
C PHE A 226 -18.25 -6.09 -25.11
N SER A 227 -18.15 -5.81 -26.40
CA SER A 227 -19.25 -5.32 -27.24
C SER A 227 -20.42 -6.32 -27.31
N GLU A 228 -20.14 -7.62 -27.39
CA GLU A 228 -21.16 -8.67 -27.33
C GLU A 228 -21.90 -8.71 -25.98
N ASN A 229 -21.18 -8.45 -24.89
CA ASN A 229 -21.72 -8.45 -23.53
C ASN A 229 -22.44 -7.15 -23.19
N GLU A 230 -22.04 -6.01 -23.76
CA GLU A 230 -22.71 -4.72 -23.57
C GLU A 230 -24.15 -4.76 -24.10
N ASN A 231 -24.39 -5.49 -25.20
CA ASN A 231 -25.73 -5.80 -25.71
C ASN A 231 -26.60 -6.59 -24.72
N LYS A 232 -26.02 -7.22 -23.69
CA LYS A 232 -26.72 -7.90 -22.58
C LYS A 232 -26.75 -7.09 -21.27
N LEU A 233 -25.91 -6.06 -21.13
CA LEU A 233 -25.68 -5.31 -19.89
C LEU A 233 -26.22 -3.86 -19.92
N MET A 234 -26.67 -3.37 -21.08
CA MET A 234 -27.31 -2.06 -21.25
C MET A 234 -28.80 -2.05 -20.84
N ASP A 235 -29.14 -2.66 -19.71
CA ASP A 235 -30.07 -1.97 -18.81
C ASP A 235 -29.17 -1.16 -17.88
N PRO A 236 -29.10 0.18 -18.02
CA PRO A 236 -28.43 0.97 -17.02
C PRO A 236 -29.08 0.59 -15.70
N LEU A 237 -28.33 -0.01 -14.77
CA LEU A 237 -28.76 -0.16 -13.39
C LEU A 237 -29.32 1.22 -13.02
N PRO A 238 -30.64 1.36 -12.80
CA PRO A 238 -31.15 2.61 -12.30
C PRO A 238 -30.50 2.71 -10.93
N LEU A 239 -29.43 3.50 -10.85
CA LEU A 239 -29.06 4.12 -9.61
C LEU A 239 -30.34 4.89 -9.28
N ASP A 240 -31.18 4.31 -8.41
CA ASP A 240 -32.32 4.99 -7.84
C ASP A 240 -31.89 6.42 -7.55
N GLU A 241 -32.74 7.42 -7.67
CA GLU A 241 -32.32 8.77 -7.28
C GLU A 241 -32.02 8.87 -5.77
N GLU A 242 -32.40 7.85 -4.98
CA GLU A 242 -32.25 7.81 -3.53
C GLU A 242 -30.80 7.67 -2.97
N PRO A 243 -29.83 6.94 -3.57
CA PRO A 243 -28.44 6.98 -3.13
C PRO A 243 -27.73 8.26 -3.58
N LYS A 244 -28.24 9.09 -4.51
CA LYS A 244 -27.60 10.40 -4.79
C LYS A 244 -27.63 11.31 -3.56
N LEU A 245 -28.59 11.12 -2.66
CA LEU A 245 -28.65 11.81 -1.37
C LEU A 245 -27.71 11.21 -0.31
N LYS A 246 -27.31 9.93 -0.42
CA LYS A 246 -26.31 9.28 0.46
C LYS A 246 -24.87 9.36 -0.07
N VAL A 247 -24.70 9.46 -1.39
CA VAL A 247 -23.42 9.62 -2.11
C VAL A 247 -23.07 11.09 -2.32
N LEU A 248 -23.91 12.01 -1.82
CA LEU A 248 -23.54 13.39 -1.55
C LEU A 248 -22.44 13.35 -0.47
N SER A 249 -21.21 13.21 -0.95
CA SER A 249 -19.95 13.24 -0.21
C SER A 249 -20.13 14.14 1.00
N SER A 250 -20.34 13.54 2.17
CA SER A 250 -20.46 14.29 3.41
C SER A 250 -19.22 15.17 3.46
N LYS A 251 -19.39 16.50 3.41
CA LYS A 251 -18.31 17.49 3.56
C LYS A 251 -17.25 16.90 4.48
N ARG A 252 -16.01 16.76 4.01
CA ARG A 252 -14.92 16.09 4.74
C ARG A 252 -14.86 16.62 6.17
N GLN A 253 -15.51 15.92 7.11
CA GLN A 253 -15.53 16.32 8.50
C GLN A 253 -14.19 15.89 9.07
N TRP A 254 -13.35 16.88 9.39
CA TRP A 254 -12.08 16.62 10.04
C TRP A 254 -12.33 15.92 11.38
N GLY A 255 -11.62 14.83 11.63
CA GLY A 255 -11.83 13.98 12.82
C GLY A 255 -11.44 14.64 14.15
N ALA A 256 -10.57 15.65 14.09
CA ALA A 256 -10.08 16.39 15.24
C ALA A 256 -10.00 17.90 14.92
N THR A 257 -10.25 18.72 15.94
CA THR A 257 -10.00 20.18 15.85
C THR A 257 -8.51 20.47 15.70
N TRP A 258 -8.14 21.65 15.18
CA TRP A 258 -6.74 22.02 15.02
C TRP A 258 -5.93 21.87 16.32
N TRP A 259 -6.49 22.29 17.46
CA TRP A 259 -5.78 22.19 18.73
C TRP A 259 -5.61 20.76 19.22
N GLN A 260 -6.63 19.92 19.04
CA GLN A 260 -6.49 18.48 19.30
C GLN A 260 -5.44 17.84 18.39
N GLN A 261 -5.45 18.16 17.10
CA GLN A 261 -4.43 17.67 16.16
C GLN A 261 -3.03 18.09 16.62
N TYR A 262 -2.83 19.36 16.95
CA TYR A 262 -1.56 19.85 17.46
C TYR A 262 -1.11 19.11 18.72
N CYS A 263 -1.96 19.02 19.75
CA CYS A 263 -1.60 18.33 20.99
C CYS A 263 -1.27 16.85 20.76
N ILE A 264 -2.07 16.14 19.95
CA ILE A 264 -1.83 14.72 19.64
C ILE A 264 -0.52 14.54 18.88
N LEU A 265 -0.28 15.35 17.84
CA LEU A 265 0.93 15.28 17.02
C LEU A 265 2.17 15.69 17.83
N PHE A 266 2.05 16.67 18.72
CA PHE A 266 3.11 17.10 19.61
C PHE A 266 3.51 15.99 20.59
N ILE A 267 2.54 15.36 21.25
CA ILE A 267 2.79 14.23 22.17
C ILE A 267 3.41 13.04 21.40
N ARG A 268 2.84 12.69 20.25
CA ARG A 268 3.38 11.64 19.37
C ARG A 268 4.80 11.96 18.94
N GLY A 269 5.06 13.19 18.55
CA GLY A 269 6.38 13.68 18.11
C GLY A 269 7.41 13.63 19.22
N ILE A 270 7.08 14.07 20.43
CA ILE A 270 7.97 13.94 21.60
C ILE A 270 8.29 12.47 21.84
N LYS A 271 7.29 11.59 21.82
CA LYS A 271 7.46 10.17 22.13
C LYS A 271 8.35 9.48 21.11
N GLU A 272 8.11 9.72 19.82
CA GLU A 272 8.91 9.16 18.74
C GLU A 272 10.35 9.68 18.79
N ARG A 273 10.54 11.00 18.93
CA ARG A 273 11.86 11.65 18.89
C ARG A 273 12.67 11.55 20.18
N ARG A 274 12.09 11.05 21.28
CA ARG A 274 12.77 11.02 22.59
C ARG A 274 14.14 10.35 22.50
N HIS A 275 14.25 9.26 21.75
CA HIS A 275 15.50 8.50 21.63
C HIS A 275 16.60 9.28 20.87
N ASP A 276 16.22 10.06 19.84
CA ASP A 276 17.16 10.88 19.06
C ASP A 276 17.64 12.12 19.82
N TYR A 277 16.71 12.84 20.47
CA TYR A 277 17.05 14.09 21.16
C TYR A 277 17.71 13.86 22.51
N PHE A 278 17.29 12.83 23.24
CA PHE A 278 17.94 12.41 24.48
C PHE A 278 19.00 11.32 24.26
N SER A 279 19.56 11.25 23.04
CA SER A 279 20.73 10.42 22.78
C SER A 279 21.86 10.84 23.71
N TRP A 280 22.46 9.85 24.40
CA TRP A 280 23.57 10.06 25.30
C TRP A 280 24.69 10.89 24.65
N LEU A 281 24.95 10.66 23.36
CA LEU A 281 25.94 11.41 22.59
C LEU A 281 25.65 12.92 22.52
N ARG A 282 24.39 13.33 22.30
CA ARG A 282 24.04 14.75 22.27
C ARG A 282 24.09 15.36 23.66
N ILE A 283 23.62 14.63 24.66
CA ILE A 283 23.65 15.10 26.05
C ILE A 283 25.09 15.30 26.51
N THR A 284 25.99 14.35 26.24
CA THR A 284 27.41 14.47 26.58
C THR A 284 28.09 15.55 25.76
N GLN A 285 27.75 15.71 24.48
CA GLN A 285 28.29 16.80 23.67
C GLN A 285 27.90 18.16 24.25
N VAL A 286 26.63 18.39 24.57
CA VAL A 286 26.14 19.65 25.15
C VAL A 286 26.73 19.90 26.54
N LEU A 287 26.84 18.86 27.37
CA LEU A 287 27.49 18.99 28.69
C LEU A 287 28.98 19.28 28.55
N SER A 288 29.67 18.61 27.62
CA SER A 288 31.09 18.81 27.35
C SER A 288 31.36 20.22 26.85
N THR A 289 30.59 20.71 25.86
CA THR A 289 30.72 22.08 25.39
C THR A 289 30.41 23.07 26.51
N ALA A 290 29.34 22.87 27.28
CA ALA A 290 29.01 23.72 28.42
C ALA A 290 30.13 23.75 29.49
N ILE A 291 30.77 22.61 29.77
CA ILE A 291 31.89 22.52 30.72
C ILE A 291 33.13 23.22 30.15
N ILE A 292 33.46 23.01 28.88
CA ILE A 292 34.62 23.67 28.23
C ILE A 292 34.43 25.18 28.21
N LEU A 293 33.25 25.67 27.80
CA LEU A 293 32.92 27.09 27.84
C LEU A 293 32.97 27.58 29.31
N GLY A 294 32.39 26.84 30.25
CA GLY A 294 32.40 27.19 31.67
C GLY A 294 33.81 27.30 32.26
N LEU A 295 34.74 26.44 31.85
CA LEU A 295 36.14 26.46 32.27
C LEU A 295 36.95 27.57 31.58
N LEU A 296 36.74 27.78 30.28
CA LEU A 296 37.51 28.77 29.49
C LEU A 296 37.23 30.20 29.96
N TRP A 297 36.00 30.48 30.38
CA TRP A 297 35.58 31.79 30.89
C TRP A 297 35.29 31.81 32.40
N TRP A 298 35.83 30.83 33.14
CA TRP A 298 35.70 30.78 34.59
C TRP A 298 36.31 32.05 35.22
N GLN A 299 35.50 32.82 35.96
CA GLN A 299 35.89 34.08 36.60
C GLN A 299 36.35 35.20 35.65
N SER A 300 35.73 35.35 34.47
CA SER A 300 35.94 36.53 33.61
C SER A 300 35.57 37.84 34.34
N ASP A 301 36.56 38.69 34.62
CA ASP A 301 36.40 39.91 35.41
C ASP A 301 35.79 41.06 34.58
N SER A 302 34.55 41.45 34.91
CA SER A 302 33.77 42.50 34.23
C SER A 302 34.38 43.91 34.27
N LYS A 303 35.41 44.11 35.12
CA LYS A 303 36.03 45.42 35.34
C LYS A 303 37.08 45.79 34.29
N THR A 304 37.65 44.80 33.58
CA THR A 304 38.67 45.02 32.56
C THR A 304 38.05 45.03 31.16
N SER A 305 38.54 45.88 30.25
CA SER A 305 38.04 45.97 28.85
C SER A 305 38.09 44.62 28.12
N ARG A 306 39.11 43.79 28.39
CA ARG A 306 39.21 42.41 27.91
C ARG A 306 38.09 41.50 28.44
N GLY A 307 37.78 41.55 29.74
CA GLY A 307 36.70 40.73 30.32
C GLY A 307 35.31 41.08 29.78
N ARG A 308 35.07 42.35 29.41
CA ARG A 308 33.82 42.73 28.71
C ARG A 308 33.76 42.19 27.28
N GLN A 309 34.89 42.16 26.56
CA GLN A 309 34.94 41.54 25.23
C GLN A 309 34.67 40.03 25.34
N ASP A 310 35.30 39.36 26.30
CA ASP A 310 35.11 37.93 26.56
C ASP A 310 33.64 37.57 26.85
N GLN A 311 32.91 38.40 27.59
CA GLN A 311 31.48 38.21 27.84
C GLN A 311 30.59 38.41 26.62
N VAL A 312 30.96 39.35 25.72
CA VAL A 312 30.25 39.56 24.45
C VAL A 312 30.43 38.35 23.53
N TYR A 313 31.60 37.72 23.52
CA TYR A 313 31.84 36.51 22.74
C TYR A 313 31.00 35.29 23.21
N ILE A 314 30.65 35.20 24.50
CA ILE A 314 29.75 34.16 25.05
C ILE A 314 28.30 34.35 24.59
N TYR A 315 27.86 35.59 24.32
CA TYR A 315 26.47 35.86 23.93
C TYR A 315 26.21 35.64 22.43
N ILE A 316 27.28 35.61 21.64
CA ILE A 316 27.23 35.51 20.17
C ILE A 316 27.38 34.05 19.69
N TYR A 317 27.93 33.17 20.52
CA TYR A 317 28.18 31.75 20.24
C TYR A 317 27.33 30.83 21.12
#